data_AF-E1QR75-F1
#
_entry.id   AF-E1QR75-F1
#
_cell.length_a   1.000
_cell.length_b   1.000
_cell.length_c   1.000
_cell.angle_alpha   90.00
_cell.angle_beta   90.00
_cell.angle_gamma   90.00
#
_symmetry.space_group_name_H-M   'P 1'
#
loop_
_entity.id
_entity.type
_entity.pdbx_description
1 polymer ?
#
loop_
_entity_poly.entity_id
_entity_poly.type
_entity_poly.pdbx_seq_one_letter_code
_entity_poly.pdbx_strand_id
1 'polypeptide(L)'
;MDEWLEARDRLEVQLRGKYSEDIVNAITGLVDKFINYNERFLNYWRDVGNETRRLIDNLMNGRAEVIIRGEGASGISVHSEHITLETDRTSTSIPVHLVLKGLEGVDVEVPDFMKMMNKEEYTKFVKTLRSLRISFAETDESVEKGRPVMGTNQTWQVIFWSLLYPGEIRVHINTVNVNVNNMTVTWYLRSSNHKSLKGKIKDADVDKWAFMGLFQTPLCRFYVKYLYLVEGAYTVLFPDFLGYCELPTSRVPSPQ
;
A
#
# COMPACT_ATOMS: atom_id res chain seq x y z
N MET A 1 -13.41 -4.23 5.24
CA MET A 1 -13.47 -3.67 6.61
C MET A 1 -12.90 -4.69 7.58
N ASP A 2 -13.38 -5.92 7.50
CA ASP A 2 -12.91 -7.07 8.29
C ASP A 2 -11.38 -7.23 8.24
N GLU A 3 -10.75 -7.10 7.07
CA GLU A 3 -9.28 -7.15 6.93
C GLU A 3 -8.53 -6.15 7.85
N TRP A 4 -9.04 -4.92 7.97
CA TRP A 4 -8.39 -3.88 8.79
C TRP A 4 -8.60 -4.11 10.29
N LEU A 5 -9.79 -4.55 10.69
CA LEU A 5 -10.09 -4.91 12.08
C LEU A 5 -9.28 -6.12 12.52
N GLU A 6 -9.22 -7.14 11.67
CA GLU A 6 -8.38 -8.30 11.88
C GLU A 6 -6.90 -7.93 11.97
N ALA A 7 -6.41 -7.08 11.06
CA ALA A 7 -5.02 -6.61 11.12
C ALA A 7 -4.73 -5.87 12.43
N ARG A 8 -5.65 -4.99 12.88
CA ARG A 8 -5.55 -4.27 14.15
C ARG A 8 -5.46 -5.23 15.35
N ASP A 9 -6.43 -6.13 15.50
CA ASP A 9 -6.53 -7.02 16.66
C ASP A 9 -5.32 -7.96 16.72
N ARG A 10 -4.90 -8.48 15.57
CA ARG A 10 -3.72 -9.32 15.46
C ARG A 10 -2.43 -8.55 15.79
N LEU A 11 -2.29 -7.29 15.35
CA LEU A 11 -1.17 -6.42 15.73
C LEU A 11 -1.13 -6.19 17.25
N GLU A 12 -2.28 -5.89 17.85
CA GLU A 12 -2.39 -5.65 19.30
C GLU A 12 -1.90 -6.86 20.11
N VAL A 13 -2.41 -8.06 19.79
CA VAL A 13 -2.06 -9.32 20.47
C VAL A 13 -0.55 -9.59 20.42
N GLN A 14 0.11 -9.28 19.30
CA GLN A 14 1.51 -9.62 19.10
C GLN A 14 2.49 -8.60 19.65
N LEU A 15 2.09 -7.33 19.70
CA LEU A 15 2.91 -6.27 20.27
C LEU A 15 2.79 -6.24 21.80
N ARG A 16 1.62 -6.62 22.34
CA ARG A 16 1.39 -6.70 23.79
C ARG A 16 2.38 -7.65 24.46
N GLY A 17 2.98 -7.19 25.56
CA GLY A 17 4.01 -7.93 26.29
C GLY A 17 5.41 -7.89 25.66
N LYS A 18 5.56 -7.41 24.42
CA LYS A 18 6.87 -7.19 23.77
C LYS A 18 7.29 -5.71 23.77
N TYR A 19 6.31 -4.81 23.69
CA TYR A 19 6.51 -3.35 23.68
C TYR A 19 5.73 -2.70 24.81
N SER A 20 6.08 -1.45 25.14
CA SER A 20 5.31 -0.66 26.10
C SER A 20 3.88 -0.43 25.61
N GLU A 21 2.93 -0.32 26.54
CA GLU A 21 1.54 -0.01 26.21
C GLU A 21 1.41 1.27 25.37
N ASP A 22 2.28 2.27 25.59
CA ASP A 22 2.29 3.50 24.78
C ASP A 22 2.59 3.23 23.29
N ILE A 23 3.55 2.36 22.98
CA ILE A 23 3.87 1.98 21.59
C ILE A 23 2.73 1.17 20.99
N VAL A 24 2.17 0.22 21.75
CA VAL A 24 1.04 -0.62 21.31
C VAL A 24 -0.17 0.26 20.99
N ASN A 25 -0.53 1.17 21.88
CA ASN A 25 -1.65 2.10 21.73
C ASN A 25 -1.42 3.08 20.59
N ALA A 26 -0.19 3.54 20.38
CA ALA A 26 0.16 4.43 19.28
C ALA A 26 0.01 3.74 17.91
N ILE A 27 0.45 2.47 17.78
CA ILE A 27 0.34 1.70 16.53
C ILE A 27 -1.11 1.30 16.27
N THR A 28 -1.82 0.78 17.27
CA THR A 28 -3.24 0.39 17.11
C THR A 28 -4.12 1.60 16.84
N GLY A 29 -3.90 2.72 17.53
CA GLY A 29 -4.59 3.98 17.26
C GLY A 29 -4.30 4.55 15.86
N LEU A 30 -3.14 4.28 15.28
CA LEU A 30 -2.88 4.59 13.87
C LEU A 30 -3.74 3.73 12.94
N VAL A 31 -3.86 2.43 13.20
CA VAL A 31 -4.72 1.52 12.42
C VAL A 31 -6.19 1.93 12.53
N ASP A 32 -6.64 2.34 13.72
CA ASP A 32 -8.00 2.86 13.95
C ASP A 32 -8.29 4.09 13.08
N LYS A 33 -7.31 4.99 12.88
CA LYS A 33 -7.48 6.12 11.94
C LYS A 33 -7.70 5.66 10.50
N PHE A 34 -7.02 4.60 10.05
CA PHE A 34 -7.24 4.02 8.72
C PHE A 34 -8.59 3.31 8.61
N ILE A 35 -9.04 2.61 9.66
CA ILE A 35 -10.38 2.03 9.73
C ILE A 35 -11.44 3.13 9.59
N ASN A 36 -11.33 4.20 10.36
CA ASN A 36 -12.25 5.34 10.30
C ASN A 36 -12.26 5.99 8.90
N TYR A 37 -11.10 6.10 8.24
CA TYR A 37 -11.06 6.62 6.87
C TYR A 37 -11.71 5.66 5.86
N ASN A 38 -11.55 4.34 6.02
CA ASN A 38 -12.27 3.35 5.22
C ASN A 38 -13.79 3.48 5.39
N GLU A 39 -14.29 3.72 6.60
CA GLU A 39 -15.72 3.93 6.83
C GLU A 39 -16.25 5.16 6.09
N ARG A 40 -15.50 6.26 6.10
CA ARG A 40 -15.81 7.43 5.28
C ARG A 40 -15.85 7.11 3.79
N PHE A 41 -14.85 6.37 3.30
CA PHE A 41 -14.82 5.92 1.92
C PHE A 41 -16.03 5.04 1.57
N LEU A 42 -16.43 4.11 2.46
CA LEU A 42 -17.58 3.25 2.23
C LEU A 42 -18.89 4.02 2.19
N ASN A 43 -19.06 5.03 3.04
CA ASN A 43 -20.21 5.92 2.99
C ASN A 43 -20.25 6.70 1.68
N TYR A 44 -19.12 7.31 1.29
CA TYR A 44 -18.98 7.97 -0.01
C TYR A 44 -19.30 7.02 -1.18
N TRP A 45 -18.80 5.78 -1.13
CA TRP A 45 -19.03 4.77 -2.15
C TRP A 45 -20.49 4.32 -2.25
N ARG A 46 -21.26 4.36 -1.16
CA ARG A 46 -22.70 4.07 -1.20
C ARG A 46 -23.45 5.09 -2.05
N ASP A 47 -23.09 6.35 -1.93
CA ASP A 47 -23.71 7.44 -2.70
C ASP A 47 -23.26 7.37 -4.17
N VAL A 48 -21.94 7.26 -4.37
CA VAL A 48 -21.31 7.25 -5.70
C VAL A 48 -21.53 5.93 -6.45
N GLY A 49 -21.78 4.82 -5.76
CA GLY A 49 -21.99 3.51 -6.39
C GLY A 49 -23.20 3.49 -7.34
N ASN A 50 -24.25 4.27 -7.04
CA ASN A 50 -25.38 4.42 -7.95
C ASN A 50 -25.01 5.22 -9.21
N GLU A 51 -24.18 6.26 -9.07
CA GLU A 51 -23.64 7.02 -10.19
C GLU A 51 -22.76 6.13 -11.08
N THR A 52 -21.88 5.32 -10.49
CA THR A 52 -21.07 4.33 -11.21
C THR A 52 -21.92 3.37 -12.05
N ARG A 53 -23.00 2.82 -11.48
CA ARG A 53 -23.92 1.95 -12.23
C ARG A 53 -24.57 2.66 -13.40
N ARG A 54 -25.03 3.90 -13.22
CA ARG A 54 -25.63 4.70 -14.30
C ARG A 54 -24.60 5.04 -15.39
N LEU A 55 -23.37 5.35 -15.01
CA LEU A 55 -22.29 5.62 -15.95
C LEU A 55 -22.01 4.40 -16.84
N ILE A 56 -21.89 3.22 -16.23
CA ILE A 56 -21.69 1.96 -16.95
C ILE A 56 -22.90 1.65 -17.86
N ASP A 57 -24.12 1.79 -17.36
CA ASP A 57 -25.33 1.56 -18.16
C ASP A 57 -25.40 2.53 -19.37
N ASN A 58 -25.06 3.80 -19.17
CA ASN A 58 -24.98 4.77 -20.25
C ASN A 58 -23.90 4.41 -21.27
N LEU A 59 -22.75 3.92 -20.83
CA LEU A 59 -21.69 3.45 -21.72
C LEU A 59 -22.14 2.24 -22.55
N MET A 60 -22.74 1.25 -21.91
CA MET A 60 -23.21 0.01 -22.57
C MET A 60 -24.34 0.26 -23.58
N ASN A 61 -25.15 1.30 -23.37
CA ASN A 61 -26.25 1.68 -24.25
C ASN A 61 -25.89 2.81 -25.23
N GLY A 62 -24.61 3.20 -25.34
CA GLY A 62 -24.17 4.25 -26.27
C GLY A 62 -24.71 5.66 -25.94
N ARG A 63 -25.09 5.91 -24.68
CA ARG A 63 -25.60 7.20 -24.17
C ARG A 63 -24.52 8.05 -23.47
N ALA A 64 -23.34 7.49 -23.24
CA ALA A 64 -22.24 8.19 -22.57
C ALA A 64 -21.36 8.95 -23.57
N GLU A 65 -20.92 10.14 -23.19
CA GLU A 65 -19.88 10.87 -23.91
C GLU A 65 -18.50 10.24 -23.60
N VAL A 66 -17.78 9.87 -24.66
CA VAL A 66 -16.49 9.18 -24.57
C VAL A 66 -15.40 10.11 -25.05
N ILE A 67 -14.49 10.48 -24.15
CA ILE A 67 -13.34 11.31 -24.49
C ILE A 67 -12.16 10.38 -24.82
N ILE A 68 -11.65 10.50 -26.05
CA ILE A 68 -10.47 9.76 -26.51
C ILE A 68 -9.26 10.66 -26.37
N ARG A 69 -8.26 10.24 -25.58
CA ARG A 69 -7.00 10.97 -25.42
C ARG A 69 -6.05 10.59 -26.58
N GLY A 70 -5.53 11.61 -27.29
CA GLY A 70 -4.70 11.47 -28.50
C GLY A 70 -3.19 11.33 -28.25
N GLU A 71 -2.46 10.96 -29.31
CA GLU A 71 -1.06 10.51 -29.43
C GLU A 71 -0.17 10.56 -28.16
N GLY A 72 0.13 9.36 -27.63
CA GLY A 72 1.08 9.14 -26.53
C GLY A 72 0.46 8.48 -25.29
N ALA A 73 -0.85 8.68 -25.08
CA ALA A 73 -1.63 8.01 -24.04
C ALA A 73 -2.90 7.42 -24.68
N SER A 74 -2.83 6.14 -25.09
CA SER A 74 -4.00 5.42 -25.59
C SER A 74 -4.97 5.14 -24.45
N GLY A 75 -5.86 6.08 -24.19
CA GLY A 75 -6.83 5.97 -23.11
C GLY A 75 -8.19 6.55 -23.44
N ILE A 76 -9.22 5.96 -22.86
CA ILE A 76 -10.60 6.41 -22.90
C ILE A 76 -10.98 6.91 -21.51
N SER A 77 -11.60 8.09 -21.45
CA SER A 77 -12.19 8.59 -20.21
C SER A 77 -13.66 8.94 -20.38
N VAL A 78 -14.49 8.47 -19.44
CA VAL A 78 -15.92 8.77 -19.34
C VAL A 78 -16.15 9.48 -18.02
N HIS A 79 -16.71 10.68 -18.08
CA HIS A 79 -16.82 11.55 -16.93
C HIS A 79 -18.24 11.54 -16.36
N SER A 80 -18.33 11.59 -15.03
CA SER A 80 -19.53 11.91 -14.29
C SER A 80 -19.18 12.93 -13.18
N GLU A 81 -20.15 13.23 -12.32
CA GLU A 81 -20.04 14.28 -11.30
C GLU A 81 -18.94 13.94 -10.28
N HIS A 82 -18.99 12.75 -9.70
CA HIS A 82 -18.09 12.29 -8.66
C HIS A 82 -17.08 11.24 -9.13
N ILE A 83 -17.19 10.75 -10.36
CA ILE A 83 -16.27 9.75 -10.90
C ILE A 83 -15.78 10.08 -12.31
N THR A 84 -14.59 9.61 -12.64
CA THR A 84 -14.15 9.42 -14.02
C THR A 84 -13.79 7.95 -14.18
N LEU A 85 -14.42 7.28 -15.15
CA LEU A 85 -13.95 5.98 -15.60
C LEU A 85 -12.83 6.22 -16.60
N GLU A 86 -11.62 5.79 -16.26
CA GLU A 86 -10.45 5.86 -17.10
C GLU A 86 -10.01 4.45 -17.47
N THR A 87 -9.60 4.27 -18.72
CA THR A 87 -8.99 3.03 -19.14
C THR A 87 -7.86 3.33 -20.09
N ASP A 88 -6.73 2.67 -19.87
CA ASP A 88 -5.56 2.75 -20.73
C ASP A 88 -5.31 1.39 -21.35
N ARG A 89 -5.04 1.36 -22.65
CA ARG A 89 -4.67 0.10 -23.30
C ARG A 89 -3.19 -0.20 -23.02
N THR A 90 -2.93 -1.32 -22.36
CA THR A 90 -1.58 -1.90 -22.28
C THR A 90 -1.36 -2.91 -23.40
N SER A 91 -0.16 -3.47 -23.49
CA SER A 91 0.15 -4.52 -24.48
C SER A 91 -0.64 -5.81 -24.26
N THR A 92 -1.09 -6.08 -23.04
CA THR A 92 -1.71 -7.36 -22.65
C THR A 92 -3.12 -7.23 -22.07
N SER A 93 -3.53 -6.03 -21.67
CA SER A 93 -4.82 -5.81 -20.99
C SER A 93 -5.35 -4.38 -21.17
N ILE A 94 -6.61 -4.19 -20.80
CA ILE A 94 -7.29 -2.90 -20.76
C ILE A 94 -7.74 -2.71 -19.30
N PRO A 95 -6.84 -2.25 -18.40
CA PRO A 95 -7.24 -1.93 -17.04
C PRO A 95 -8.31 -0.83 -17.03
N VAL A 96 -9.28 -0.97 -16.13
CA VAL A 96 -10.31 0.04 -15.90
C VAL A 96 -10.12 0.60 -14.50
N HIS A 97 -10.00 1.91 -14.42
CA HIS A 97 -9.82 2.67 -13.20
C HIS A 97 -11.03 3.59 -13.00
N LEU A 98 -11.57 3.63 -11.79
CA LEU A 98 -12.52 4.65 -11.38
C LEU A 98 -11.76 5.68 -10.55
N VAL A 99 -11.54 6.84 -11.12
CA VAL A 99 -10.95 8.00 -10.43
C VAL A 99 -12.06 8.73 -9.70
N LEU A 100 -11.95 8.82 -8.38
CA LEU A 100 -12.95 9.42 -7.50
C LEU A 100 -12.70 10.93 -7.36
N LYS A 101 -13.78 11.70 -7.30
CA LYS A 101 -13.77 13.16 -7.12
C LYS A 101 -14.58 13.54 -5.89
N GLY A 102 -14.12 14.57 -5.18
CA GLY A 102 -14.84 15.12 -4.03
C GLY A 102 -14.69 14.33 -2.72
N LEU A 103 -14.10 13.13 -2.74
CA LEU A 103 -13.65 12.48 -1.50
C LEU A 103 -12.36 13.14 -1.03
N GLU A 104 -12.43 13.90 0.05
CA GLU A 104 -11.24 14.50 0.62
C GLU A 104 -10.35 13.45 1.30
N GLY A 105 -9.04 13.58 1.11
CA GLY A 105 -8.06 12.91 1.94
C GLY A 105 -8.08 13.37 3.40
N VAL A 106 -7.35 12.65 4.25
CA VAL A 106 -7.16 12.97 5.67
C VAL A 106 -5.68 13.11 5.98
N ASP A 107 -5.36 14.00 6.90
CA ASP A 107 -4.03 14.09 7.49
C ASP A 107 -3.99 13.21 8.75
N VAL A 108 -3.06 12.27 8.75
CA VAL A 108 -2.84 11.31 9.83
C VAL A 108 -1.52 11.67 10.51
N GLU A 109 -1.60 12.18 11.73
CA GLU A 109 -0.42 12.34 12.57
C GLU A 109 0.03 10.97 13.08
N VAL A 110 1.23 10.57 12.66
CA VAL A 110 1.88 9.33 13.05
C VAL A 110 2.95 9.62 14.10
N PRO A 111 2.85 9.05 15.31
CA PRO A 111 3.87 9.25 16.32
C PRO A 111 5.25 8.78 15.86
N ASP A 112 6.28 9.51 16.29
CA ASP A 112 7.66 9.10 16.06
C ASP A 112 8.05 8.01 17.07
N PHE A 113 7.69 6.77 16.76
CA PHE A 113 7.91 5.60 17.63
C PHE A 113 9.39 5.44 18.00
N MET A 114 10.32 5.91 17.17
CA MET A 114 11.75 5.85 17.45
C MET A 114 12.14 6.68 18.67
N LYS A 115 11.40 7.76 18.96
CA LYS A 115 11.61 8.56 20.17
C LYS A 115 11.01 7.92 21.42
N MET A 116 10.11 6.95 21.25
CA MET A 116 9.48 6.21 22.35
C MET A 116 10.28 4.96 22.75
N MET A 117 11.16 4.48 21.86
CA MET A 117 12.03 3.33 22.12
C MET A 117 13.17 3.69 23.07
N ASN A 118 13.58 2.72 23.89
CA ASN A 118 14.80 2.87 24.69
C ASN A 118 16.05 2.79 23.79
N LYS A 119 17.23 3.14 24.32
CA LYS A 119 18.48 3.22 23.54
C LYS A 119 18.87 1.88 22.88
N GLU A 120 18.65 0.77 23.57
CA GLU A 120 18.98 -0.56 23.09
C GLU A 120 18.08 -0.97 21.93
N GLU A 121 16.76 -0.80 22.09
CA GLU A 121 15.75 -1.00 21.05
C GLU A 121 16.02 -0.12 19.83
N TYR A 122 16.24 1.18 20.04
CA TYR A 122 16.53 2.14 18.99
C TYR A 122 17.74 1.70 18.16
N THR A 123 18.84 1.30 18.81
CA THR A 123 20.07 0.89 18.13
C THR A 123 19.85 -0.35 17.27
N LYS A 124 19.05 -1.31 17.75
CA LYS A 124 18.68 -2.52 17.01
C LYS A 124 17.79 -2.19 15.81
N PHE A 125 16.84 -1.27 15.96
CA PHE A 125 15.82 -1.00 14.95
C PHE A 125 16.22 0.02 13.88
N VAL A 126 17.04 1.02 14.23
CA VAL A 126 17.33 2.13 13.32
C VAL A 126 18.01 1.68 12.03
N LYS A 127 18.91 0.68 12.09
CA LYS A 127 19.56 0.15 10.89
C LYS A 127 18.54 -0.53 9.98
N THR A 128 17.69 -1.40 10.52
CA THR A 128 16.65 -2.11 9.77
C THR A 128 15.64 -1.14 9.15
N LEU A 129 15.13 -0.17 9.91
CA LEU A 129 14.16 0.80 9.42
C LEU A 129 14.77 1.71 8.35
N ARG A 130 16.03 2.11 8.50
CA ARG A 130 16.74 2.86 7.46
C ARG A 130 16.88 2.05 6.18
N SER A 131 17.26 0.77 6.28
CA SER A 131 17.36 -0.12 5.12
C SER A 131 16.01 -0.30 4.43
N LEU A 132 14.94 -0.54 5.19
CA LEU A 132 13.59 -0.66 4.65
C LEU A 132 13.13 0.61 3.95
N ARG A 133 13.36 1.78 4.57
CA ARG A 133 13.02 3.07 3.95
C ARG A 133 13.79 3.31 2.65
N ILE A 134 15.06 2.93 2.60
CA ILE A 134 15.87 2.96 1.36
C ILE A 134 15.27 2.02 0.30
N SER A 135 14.89 0.80 0.67
CA SER A 135 14.27 -0.15 -0.25
C SER A 135 12.96 0.39 -0.83
N PHE A 136 12.05 0.89 0.03
CA PHE A 136 10.80 1.53 -0.42
C PHE A 136 11.09 2.74 -1.31
N ALA A 137 12.10 3.54 -0.98
CA ALA A 137 12.48 4.70 -1.79
C ALA A 137 12.87 4.35 -3.22
N GLU A 138 13.55 3.21 -3.42
CA GLU A 138 13.97 2.76 -4.73
C GLU A 138 12.82 2.09 -5.51
N THR A 139 11.99 1.28 -4.85
CA THR A 139 10.95 0.48 -5.50
C THR A 139 9.62 1.20 -5.63
N ASP A 140 8.91 1.37 -4.52
CA ASP A 140 7.49 1.72 -4.46
C ASP A 140 7.24 3.23 -4.30
N GLU A 141 8.23 3.97 -3.80
CA GLU A 141 8.14 5.41 -3.62
C GLU A 141 8.12 6.13 -4.98
N SER A 142 7.31 7.17 -5.06
CA SER A 142 7.34 8.20 -6.09
C SER A 142 7.62 9.55 -5.43
N VAL A 143 7.88 10.57 -6.23
CA VAL A 143 8.27 11.90 -5.74
C VAL A 143 7.27 12.96 -6.18
N GLU A 144 6.64 13.62 -5.22
CA GLU A 144 5.80 14.79 -5.48
C GLU A 144 6.30 16.00 -4.69
N LYS A 145 6.69 17.08 -5.40
CA LYS A 145 7.21 18.31 -4.79
C LYS A 145 8.36 18.03 -3.80
N GLY A 146 9.22 17.07 -4.13
CA GLY A 146 10.37 16.64 -3.30
C GLY A 146 10.02 15.78 -2.07
N ARG A 147 8.74 15.43 -1.90
CA ARG A 147 8.22 14.60 -0.80
C ARG A 147 7.98 13.17 -1.27
N PRO A 148 8.17 12.17 -0.39
CA PRO A 148 7.92 10.78 -0.74
C PRO A 148 6.41 10.52 -0.79
N VAL A 149 6.00 9.80 -1.82
CA VAL A 149 4.62 9.44 -2.10
C VAL A 149 4.56 7.95 -2.42
N MET A 150 3.46 7.27 -2.08
CA MET A 150 3.22 5.90 -2.50
C MET A 150 1.75 5.71 -2.87
N GLY A 151 1.51 5.09 -4.02
CA GLY A 151 0.23 4.51 -4.39
C GLY A 151 0.27 3.00 -4.13
N THR A 152 -0.67 2.45 -3.36
CA THR A 152 -0.72 1.02 -3.07
C THR A 152 -2.14 0.51 -2.92
N ASN A 153 -2.39 -0.75 -3.29
CA ASN A 153 -3.64 -1.46 -2.96
C ASN A 153 -3.48 -2.45 -1.79
N GLN A 154 -2.34 -2.43 -1.11
CA GLN A 154 -1.98 -3.37 -0.05
C GLN A 154 -2.06 -2.69 1.32
N THR A 155 -2.97 -3.15 2.17
CA THR A 155 -3.17 -2.66 3.55
C THR A 155 -1.86 -2.63 4.36
N TRP A 156 -1.06 -3.69 4.25
CA TRP A 156 0.21 -3.77 4.98
C TRP A 156 1.22 -2.71 4.54
N GLN A 157 1.25 -2.34 3.25
CA GLN A 157 2.14 -1.28 2.74
C GLN A 157 1.72 0.07 3.34
N VAL A 158 0.43 0.31 3.53
CA VAL A 158 -0.08 1.54 4.16
C VAL A 158 0.43 1.68 5.60
N ILE A 159 0.29 0.62 6.40
CA ILE A 159 0.77 0.59 7.79
C ILE A 159 2.29 0.77 7.81
N PHE A 160 3.02 -0.02 7.03
CA PHE A 160 4.48 0.03 6.98
C PHE A 160 5.03 1.40 6.58
N TRP A 161 4.49 1.97 5.51
CA TRP A 161 4.85 3.29 5.04
C TRP A 161 4.67 4.32 6.15
N SER A 162 3.57 4.22 6.89
CA SER A 162 3.27 5.16 7.96
C SER A 162 4.29 5.08 9.09
N LEU A 163 4.72 3.88 9.46
CA LEU A 163 5.76 3.65 10.45
C LEU A 163 7.15 4.11 9.97
N LEU A 164 7.47 4.00 8.68
CA LEU A 164 8.76 4.40 8.11
C LEU A 164 8.90 5.92 7.93
N TYR A 165 7.77 6.63 7.85
CA TYR A 165 7.69 8.07 7.60
C TYR A 165 6.86 8.80 8.67
N PRO A 166 7.23 8.75 9.96
CA PRO A 166 6.44 9.34 11.04
C PRO A 166 6.23 10.86 10.90
N GLY A 167 5.27 11.41 11.63
CA GLY A 167 4.76 12.78 11.49
C GLY A 167 3.47 12.80 10.67
N GLU A 168 3.24 13.91 9.97
CA GLU A 168 2.03 14.13 9.18
C GLU A 168 2.10 13.37 7.84
N ILE A 169 1.12 12.50 7.64
CA ILE A 169 0.92 11.76 6.39
C ILE A 169 -0.46 12.10 5.83
N ARG A 170 -0.49 12.66 4.62
CA ARG A 170 -1.72 12.81 3.85
C ARG A 170 -2.09 11.46 3.25
N VAL A 171 -3.30 11.02 3.54
CA VAL A 171 -3.88 9.75 3.10
C VAL A 171 -5.10 10.05 2.25
N HIS A 172 -5.21 9.42 1.09
CA HIS A 172 -6.33 9.62 0.19
C HIS A 172 -6.65 8.33 -0.57
N ILE A 173 -7.92 7.97 -0.66
CA ILE A 173 -8.40 6.95 -1.62
C ILE A 173 -8.94 7.70 -2.84
N ASN A 174 -8.18 7.71 -3.92
CA ASN A 174 -8.53 8.45 -5.14
C ASN A 174 -8.89 7.55 -6.32
N THR A 175 -8.57 6.26 -6.25
CA THR A 175 -8.78 5.34 -7.36
C THR A 175 -9.30 3.99 -6.88
N VAL A 176 -10.28 3.45 -7.59
CA VAL A 176 -10.72 2.05 -7.46
C VAL A 176 -10.40 1.35 -8.77
N ASN A 177 -9.55 0.32 -8.72
CA ASN A 177 -9.27 -0.50 -9.90
C ASN A 177 -10.34 -1.57 -10.02
N VAL A 178 -10.93 -1.69 -11.21
CA VAL A 178 -11.97 -2.66 -11.52
C VAL A 178 -11.39 -3.69 -12.49
N ASN A 179 -11.12 -4.88 -11.96
CA ASN A 179 -10.74 -6.05 -12.75
C ASN A 179 -11.94 -6.98 -12.89
N VAL A 180 -11.94 -7.85 -13.91
CA VAL A 180 -13.05 -8.77 -14.20
C VAL A 180 -13.51 -9.58 -12.98
N ASN A 181 -12.56 -10.00 -12.14
CA ASN A 181 -12.83 -10.87 -10.99
C ASN A 181 -12.67 -10.16 -9.63
N ASN A 182 -12.20 -8.92 -9.61
CA ASN A 182 -11.86 -8.26 -8.34
C ASN A 182 -11.89 -6.73 -8.46
N MET A 183 -12.27 -6.07 -7.37
CA MET A 183 -12.12 -4.64 -7.20
C MET A 183 -11.07 -4.37 -6.13
N THR A 184 -10.13 -3.47 -6.41
CA THR A 184 -9.12 -3.07 -5.43
C THR A 184 -9.13 -1.57 -5.24
N VAL A 185 -8.94 -1.14 -4.00
CA VAL A 185 -8.88 0.28 -3.64
C VAL A 185 -7.43 0.70 -3.59
N THR A 186 -7.08 1.79 -4.29
CA THR A 186 -5.74 2.35 -4.26
C THR A 186 -5.68 3.47 -3.21
N TRP A 187 -4.80 3.27 -2.25
CA TRP A 187 -4.38 4.24 -1.25
C TRP A 187 -3.25 5.09 -1.81
N TYR A 188 -3.41 6.38 -1.70
CA TYR A 188 -2.38 7.37 -1.97
C TYR A 188 -1.89 7.94 -0.63
N LEU A 189 -0.59 7.85 -0.40
CA LEU A 189 0.06 8.27 0.84
C LEU A 189 1.16 9.27 0.51
N ARG A 190 1.21 10.38 1.23
CA ARG A 190 2.26 11.40 1.07
C ARG A 190 2.75 11.86 2.43
N SER A 191 4.06 11.72 2.68
CA SER A 191 4.65 12.23 3.93
C SER A 191 5.03 13.70 3.79
N SER A 192 4.51 14.55 4.69
CA SER A 192 4.79 15.98 4.72
C SER A 192 6.15 16.28 5.35
N ASN A 193 6.53 15.54 6.39
CA ASN A 193 7.72 15.85 7.20
C ASN A 193 9.03 15.33 6.58
N HIS A 194 8.94 14.38 5.65
CA HIS A 194 10.12 13.71 5.09
C HIS A 194 10.50 14.21 3.70
N LYS A 195 11.80 14.14 3.38
CA LYS A 195 12.28 14.29 1.99
C LYS A 195 12.41 12.90 1.37
N SER A 196 12.06 12.80 0.10
CA SER A 196 12.24 11.57 -0.67
C SER A 196 13.72 11.22 -0.80
N LEU A 197 14.02 9.93 -0.67
CA LEU A 197 15.35 9.35 -0.85
C LEU A 197 15.56 8.79 -2.27
N LYS A 198 14.49 8.64 -3.05
CA LYS A 198 14.52 8.07 -4.41
C LYS A 198 15.59 8.73 -5.28
N GLY A 199 16.47 7.92 -5.85
CA GLY A 199 17.55 8.37 -6.74
C GLY A 199 18.63 9.23 -6.07
N LYS A 200 18.62 9.36 -4.74
CA LYS A 200 19.63 10.10 -3.96
C LYS A 200 20.52 9.18 -3.11
N ILE A 201 20.23 7.89 -3.11
CA ILE A 201 20.96 6.89 -2.36
C ILE A 201 22.24 6.56 -3.14
N LYS A 202 23.40 6.68 -2.47
CA LYS A 202 24.68 6.28 -3.06
C LYS A 202 24.89 4.78 -2.87
N ASP A 203 25.63 4.13 -3.76
CA ASP A 203 25.93 2.69 -3.69
C ASP A 203 26.50 2.22 -2.33
N ALA A 204 27.14 3.11 -1.56
CA ALA A 204 27.68 2.83 -0.24
C ALA A 204 26.64 2.85 0.90
N ASP A 205 25.48 3.48 0.69
CA ASP A 205 24.37 3.55 1.65
C ASP A 205 23.44 2.32 1.55
N VAL A 206 23.51 1.60 0.44
CA VAL A 206 22.85 0.31 0.26
C VAL A 206 23.85 -0.76 0.68
N ASP A 207 23.64 -1.41 1.83
CA ASP A 207 24.33 -2.66 2.14
C ASP A 207 24.02 -3.62 0.97
N LYS A 208 24.98 -3.77 0.04
CA LYS A 208 24.84 -4.40 -1.29
C LYS A 208 24.24 -5.81 -1.24
N TRP A 209 24.35 -6.46 -0.08
CA TRP A 209 23.82 -7.78 0.24
C TRP A 209 22.33 -7.80 0.61
N ALA A 210 21.81 -6.73 1.21
CA ALA A 210 20.38 -6.62 1.50
C ALA A 210 19.59 -6.52 0.18
N PHE A 211 20.05 -5.70 -0.75
CA PHE A 211 19.32 -5.39 -1.98
C PHE A 211 19.29 -6.53 -3.01
N MET A 212 20.41 -7.23 -3.25
CA MET A 212 20.44 -8.32 -4.26
C MET A 212 19.89 -9.66 -3.75
N GLY A 213 20.00 -9.95 -2.45
CA GLY A 213 19.39 -11.16 -1.86
C GLY A 213 17.86 -11.07 -1.76
N LEU A 214 17.31 -9.84 -1.80
CA LEU A 214 15.89 -9.56 -1.68
C LEU A 214 15.10 -9.66 -3.00
N PHE A 215 15.72 -9.77 -4.18
CA PHE A 215 14.96 -9.69 -5.45
C PHE A 215 15.25 -10.77 -6.51
N GLN A 216 16.19 -11.70 -6.31
CA GLN A 216 16.58 -12.71 -7.34
C GLN A 216 16.33 -14.19 -7.00
N THR A 217 15.54 -14.50 -5.99
CA THR A 217 14.97 -15.85 -5.80
C THR A 217 13.46 -15.71 -5.61
N PRO A 218 12.65 -16.79 -5.51
CA PRO A 218 11.27 -16.71 -5.05
C PRO A 218 11.20 -16.29 -3.56
N LEU A 219 11.69 -15.08 -3.29
CA LEU A 219 11.20 -13.98 -2.48
C LEU A 219 10.15 -14.32 -1.40
N CYS A 220 10.52 -15.16 -0.45
CA CYS A 220 9.76 -15.37 0.79
C CYS A 220 10.63 -15.58 2.03
N ARG A 221 11.91 -15.96 1.93
CA ARG A 221 12.69 -16.41 3.10
C ARG A 221 13.64 -15.38 3.73
N PHE A 222 13.85 -14.21 3.14
CA PHE A 222 14.81 -13.22 3.69
C PHE A 222 14.17 -12.05 4.47
N TYR A 223 12.87 -11.76 4.27
CA TYR A 223 12.13 -10.87 5.18
C TYR A 223 11.94 -11.49 6.59
N VAL A 224 12.07 -12.81 6.69
CA VAL A 224 11.70 -13.63 7.86
C VAL A 224 12.69 -13.54 9.03
N LYS A 225 13.93 -13.05 8.85
CA LYS A 225 14.95 -13.15 9.91
C LYS A 225 15.32 -11.86 10.64
N TYR A 226 14.94 -10.68 10.14
CA TYR A 226 15.43 -9.39 10.67
C TYR A 226 14.35 -8.46 11.21
N LEU A 227 13.11 -8.95 11.27
CA LEU A 227 11.94 -8.18 11.61
C LEU A 227 11.39 -8.68 12.95
N TYR A 228 12.12 -8.49 14.06
CA TYR A 228 11.60 -8.89 15.39
C TYR A 228 10.42 -8.00 15.89
N LEU A 229 10.23 -6.79 15.32
CA LEU A 229 8.99 -6.00 15.45
C LEU A 229 7.85 -6.55 14.55
N VAL A 230 8.18 -7.39 13.57
CA VAL A 230 7.29 -7.74 12.45
C VAL A 230 7.13 -9.25 12.26
N GLU A 231 7.81 -10.14 13.00
CA GLU A 231 7.34 -11.54 13.16
C GLU A 231 5.93 -11.56 13.77
N GLY A 232 5.59 -10.49 14.49
CA GLY A 232 4.21 -10.15 14.73
C GLY A 232 3.47 -9.87 13.42
N ALA A 233 3.59 -8.62 12.95
CA ALA A 233 2.81 -8.05 11.86
C ALA A 233 2.81 -8.87 10.55
N TYR A 234 3.88 -9.60 10.23
CA TYR A 234 4.04 -10.37 8.99
C TYR A 234 3.28 -11.69 9.03
N THR A 235 3.37 -12.46 10.12
CA THR A 235 2.57 -13.69 10.30
C THR A 235 1.06 -13.38 10.31
N VAL A 236 0.73 -12.12 10.55
CA VAL A 236 -0.62 -11.58 10.73
C VAL A 236 -1.20 -10.92 9.49
N LEU A 237 -0.38 -10.39 8.61
CA LEU A 237 -0.83 -9.83 7.34
C LEU A 237 -0.73 -10.87 6.20
N PHE A 238 -0.19 -12.07 6.45
CA PHE A 238 0.08 -13.09 5.43
C PHE A 238 -0.08 -14.56 5.90
N PRO A 239 -1.29 -15.07 6.18
CA PRO A 239 -1.49 -16.52 6.39
C PRO A 239 -1.36 -17.33 5.08
N ASP A 240 -1.84 -16.80 3.94
CA ASP A 240 -1.90 -17.54 2.66
C ASP A 240 -0.60 -17.52 1.84
N PHE A 241 0.37 -16.71 2.25
CA PHE A 241 1.66 -16.58 1.56
C PHE A 241 2.53 -17.85 1.75
N LEU A 242 2.28 -18.63 2.82
CA LEU A 242 2.90 -19.95 3.00
C LEU A 242 2.33 -21.00 2.02
N GLY A 243 1.06 -20.90 1.63
CA GLY A 243 0.42 -21.82 0.68
C GLY A 243 0.91 -21.65 -0.77
N TYR A 244 1.22 -20.41 -1.19
CA TYR A 244 1.82 -20.14 -2.49
C TYR A 244 3.30 -20.58 -2.60
N CYS A 245 3.96 -20.85 -1.47
CA CYS A 245 5.35 -21.35 -1.44
C CYS A 245 5.47 -22.87 -1.55
N GLU A 246 4.38 -23.61 -1.35
CA GLU A 246 4.35 -25.05 -1.61
C GLU A 246 4.00 -25.30 -3.08
N LEU A 247 4.98 -25.12 -3.97
CA LEU A 247 4.88 -25.73 -5.29
C LEU A 247 4.79 -27.26 -5.08
N PRO A 248 3.84 -27.96 -5.74
CA PRO A 248 3.87 -29.40 -5.78
C PRO A 248 5.22 -29.80 -6.39
N THR A 249 5.95 -30.65 -5.68
CA THR A 249 7.15 -31.32 -6.20
C THR A 249 6.74 -32.36 -7.25
N SER A 250 6.09 -31.93 -8.33
CA SER A 250 5.89 -32.77 -9.50
C SER A 250 7.23 -32.93 -10.18
N ARG A 251 7.82 -34.12 -9.99
CA ARG A 251 8.99 -34.61 -10.73
C ARG A 251 8.78 -34.38 -12.22
N VAL A 252 9.67 -33.61 -12.83
CA VAL A 252 9.84 -33.58 -14.28
C VAL A 252 10.25 -35.00 -14.71
N PRO A 253 9.52 -35.68 -15.60
CA PRO A 253 10.01 -36.94 -16.17
C PRO A 253 11.24 -36.63 -17.01
N SER A 254 12.32 -37.38 -16.77
CA SER A 254 13.49 -37.38 -17.63
C SER A 254 13.09 -37.77 -19.06
N PRO A 255 13.58 -37.06 -20.09
CA PRO A 255 13.30 -37.41 -21.47
C PRO A 255 13.88 -38.80 -21.80
N GLN A 256 13.04 -39.64 -22.39
CA GLN A 256 13.46 -40.85 -23.12
C GLN A 256 13.66 -40.49 -24.59
#